data_AF-A0A2A5FM11-F1
#
_entry.id   AF-A0A2A5FM11-F1
#
_cell.length_a   1.000
_cell.length_b   1.000
_cell.length_c   1.000
_cell.angle_alpha   90.00
_cell.angle_beta   90.00
_cell.angle_gamma   90.00
#
_symmetry.space_group_name_H-M   'P 1'
#
loop_
_entity.id
_entity.type
_entity.pdbx_description
1 polymer ?
#
loop_
_entity_poly.entity_id
_entity_poly.type
_entity_poly.pdbx_seq_one_letter_code
_entity_poly.pdbx_strand_id
1 'polypeptide(L)'
;MKKLKYIFLIISALGASCSWGQLSPGDLSEAHKHLEGVENCTECHILGSQVNNDKCLACHKEIKSLIDADRGYHVSEDVEGKNCFSCHSEHHGRGFDLFRINEDKFDHNLADYKLEGEHWRIDCRDCHNPENIKSEEIRKLSETYLGLEEDCLSCHKDYHQETLGADCKECHNFEKWNPAKLFDHKEAKFRLRGAHKDIDCAKCHKKSTRNGEDFQKFKDIKFKLCTDCHDNPHNSSFSTNCTECHNEKSWSNLNSGSNFNHDLTDFPLVGEHVGLDCKECHKSGKHTLSLDHNLCKNCHDDYHNEQFTSIKPELDCNDCHTLEHPFTSTLYGLAEHQESGFKLEGAHIATPCFVCHVDENSDRWEFRDIGEDCVDCHDNIHEGIISEKYFPESNCAACHNSDTWSEVDFDHSTTEWDLEGGHLEVSCRECHFSQIDEIQEFEGKSSNCSSCHEDQHNGQFGLKVDCNNCHTTDKGWKAKLFNHNETDFPLDGKHKDVDCIECHTARFYNQEVETVNYKIERFECIDCHQ
;
A
#
# COMPACT_ATOMS: atom_id res chain seq x y z
N MET A 1 145.35 20.04 45.26
CA MET A 1 143.91 20.04 45.59
C MET A 1 143.13 19.41 44.43
N LYS A 2 142.40 18.33 44.73
CA LYS A 2 141.20 17.77 44.05
C LYS A 2 141.27 17.58 42.51
N LYS A 3 141.68 16.37 42.08
CA LYS A 3 140.85 15.25 41.52
C LYS A 3 140.51 15.44 40.02
N LEU A 4 141.31 14.92 39.06
CA LEU A 4 141.30 13.54 38.50
C LEU A 4 139.92 13.22 37.83
N LYS A 5 139.77 13.04 36.51
CA LYS A 5 140.04 11.75 35.81
C LYS A 5 139.64 11.77 34.29
N TYR A 6 140.55 11.23 33.47
CA TYR A 6 140.43 10.37 32.25
C TYR A 6 139.73 10.82 30.94
N ILE A 7 140.60 11.02 29.94
CA ILE A 7 140.62 10.62 28.51
C ILE A 7 139.57 9.56 28.07
N PHE A 8 138.92 9.72 26.89
CA PHE A 8 138.88 8.71 25.81
C PHE A 8 138.22 9.19 24.50
N LEU A 9 138.68 8.58 23.39
CA LEU A 9 138.39 8.76 21.96
C LEU A 9 136.94 9.11 21.57
N ILE A 10 136.80 10.01 20.59
CA ILE A 10 135.59 10.17 19.77
C ILE A 10 135.73 9.27 18.52
N ILE A 11 134.94 8.20 18.47
CA ILE A 11 134.72 7.37 17.28
C ILE A 11 133.38 7.80 16.67
N SER A 12 133.41 8.42 15.49
CA SER A 12 132.21 8.68 14.68
C SER A 12 131.89 7.43 13.84
N ALA A 13 130.94 6.62 14.29
CA ALA A 13 130.37 5.55 13.47
C ALA A 13 129.02 6.01 12.91
N LEU A 14 128.95 6.18 11.58
CA LEU A 14 127.69 6.30 10.84
C LEU A 14 126.89 5.01 11.00
N GLY A 15 125.78 5.07 11.74
CA GLY A 15 124.78 4.01 11.77
C GLY A 15 123.82 4.15 10.58
N ALA A 16 123.94 3.24 9.61
CA ALA A 16 122.93 3.06 8.57
C ALA A 16 121.64 2.51 9.20
N SER A 17 120.56 3.29 9.11
CA SER A 17 119.21 2.81 9.42
C SER A 17 118.74 1.92 8.26
N CYS A 18 118.70 0.61 8.46
CA CYS A 18 117.93 -0.27 7.57
C CYS A 18 116.43 0.04 7.76
N SER A 19 115.87 0.86 6.88
CA SER A 19 114.43 0.94 6.68
C SER A 19 113.96 -0.39 6.11
N TRP A 20 113.35 -1.23 6.95
CA TRP A 20 112.53 -2.34 6.46
C TRP A 20 111.33 -1.72 5.76
N GLY A 21 111.30 -1.79 4.43
CA GLY A 21 110.12 -1.43 3.66
C GLY A 21 108.99 -2.38 4.05
N GLN A 22 108.02 -1.89 4.80
CA GLN A 22 106.79 -2.62 5.08
C GLN A 22 105.96 -2.66 3.80
N LEU A 23 106.15 -3.70 2.99
CA LEU A 23 105.48 -3.88 1.70
C LEU A 23 104.06 -4.46 1.82
N SER A 24 103.63 -4.89 3.01
CA SER A 24 102.27 -5.42 3.21
C SER A 24 101.47 -4.50 4.15
N PRO A 25 100.34 -3.93 3.70
CA PRO A 25 99.53 -3.02 4.51
C PRO A 25 98.74 -3.73 5.63
N GLY A 26 98.73 -5.07 5.65
CA GLY A 26 97.92 -5.89 6.54
C GLY A 26 97.20 -7.00 5.76
N ASP A 27 96.67 -8.00 6.48
CA ASP A 27 95.90 -9.10 5.89
C ASP A 27 94.60 -8.58 5.26
N LEU A 28 94.22 -9.15 4.11
CA LEU A 28 92.93 -8.86 3.49
C LEU A 28 91.78 -9.51 4.30
N SER A 29 90.56 -8.98 4.17
CA SER A 29 89.33 -9.58 4.67
C SER A 29 89.16 -11.03 4.19
N GLU A 30 88.31 -11.81 4.88
CA GLU A 30 88.08 -13.20 4.47
C GLU A 30 87.55 -13.31 3.02
N ALA A 31 86.71 -12.36 2.58
CA ALA A 31 86.16 -12.33 1.22
C ALA A 31 87.23 -12.18 0.13
N HIS A 32 88.25 -11.36 0.38
CA HIS A 32 89.34 -11.10 -0.57
C HIS A 32 90.63 -11.88 -0.29
N LYS A 33 90.63 -12.80 0.67
CA LYS A 33 91.79 -13.64 1.02
C LYS A 33 92.45 -14.33 -0.17
N HIS A 34 91.65 -14.74 -1.15
CA HIS A 34 92.14 -15.39 -2.37
C HIS A 34 92.98 -14.47 -3.27
N LEU A 35 92.92 -13.15 -3.07
CA LEU A 35 93.69 -12.14 -3.78
C LEU A 35 94.98 -11.77 -3.06
N GLU A 36 95.36 -12.46 -1.98
CA GLU A 36 96.64 -12.22 -1.33
C GLU A 36 97.83 -12.67 -2.17
N GLY A 37 98.96 -12.01 -1.96
CA GLY A 37 100.20 -12.29 -2.68
C GLY A 37 100.74 -11.05 -3.38
N VAL A 38 102.07 -11.00 -3.50
CA VAL A 38 102.80 -9.83 -4.06
C VAL A 38 102.44 -9.58 -5.53
N GLU A 39 101.99 -10.60 -6.25
CA GLU A 39 101.60 -10.51 -7.65
C GLU A 39 100.20 -9.88 -7.85
N ASN A 40 99.36 -9.92 -6.81
CA ASN A 40 97.94 -9.55 -6.92
C ASN A 40 97.66 -8.10 -6.49
N CYS A 41 98.67 -7.32 -6.10
CA CYS A 41 98.48 -5.93 -5.66
C CYS A 41 97.84 -5.06 -6.76
N THR A 42 98.12 -5.36 -8.03
CA THR A 42 97.57 -4.65 -9.19
C THR A 42 96.13 -5.02 -9.52
N GLU A 43 95.54 -6.03 -8.86
CA GLU A 43 94.12 -6.35 -9.03
C GLU A 43 93.25 -5.20 -8.51
N CYS A 44 93.65 -4.55 -7.40
CA CYS A 44 92.93 -3.40 -6.83
C CYS A 44 93.61 -2.05 -7.08
N HIS A 45 94.95 -2.01 -7.17
CA HIS A 45 95.72 -0.76 -7.32
C HIS A 45 96.15 -0.46 -8.75
N ILE A 46 96.24 0.82 -9.08
CA ILE A 46 96.99 1.32 -10.24
C ILE A 46 98.40 1.68 -9.77
N LEU A 47 99.44 1.23 -10.47
CA LEU A 47 100.84 1.48 -10.11
C LEU A 47 101.10 2.99 -9.97
N GLY A 48 101.56 3.42 -8.79
CA GLY A 48 101.83 4.83 -8.49
C GLY A 48 100.58 5.66 -8.15
N SER A 49 99.44 5.04 -7.93
CA SER A 49 98.16 5.70 -7.57
C SER A 49 97.40 4.90 -6.52
N GLN A 50 96.31 5.48 -6.00
CA GLN A 50 95.38 4.80 -5.11
C GLN A 50 94.55 3.73 -5.86
N VAL A 51 93.70 3.00 -5.13
CA VAL A 51 92.75 2.04 -5.70
C VAL A 51 91.74 2.73 -6.62
N ASN A 52 91.20 1.99 -7.57
CA ASN A 52 90.30 2.50 -8.61
C ASN A 52 88.98 1.70 -8.63
N ASN A 53 87.85 2.40 -8.76
CA ASN A 53 86.52 1.79 -8.73
C ASN A 53 86.28 0.80 -9.88
N ASP A 54 86.80 1.06 -11.10
CA ASP A 54 86.62 0.17 -12.25
C ASP A 54 87.24 -1.20 -12.01
N LYS A 55 88.34 -1.26 -11.24
CA LYS A 55 88.96 -2.51 -10.80
C LYS A 55 88.05 -3.30 -9.85
N CYS A 56 87.39 -2.62 -8.91
CA CYS A 56 86.38 -3.26 -8.05
C CYS A 56 85.22 -3.81 -8.89
N LEU A 57 84.69 -3.00 -9.81
CA LEU A 57 83.55 -3.35 -10.66
C LEU A 57 83.86 -4.40 -11.73
N ALA A 58 85.14 -4.65 -12.05
CA ALA A 58 85.53 -5.74 -12.94
C ALA A 58 85.24 -7.13 -12.34
N CYS A 59 85.34 -7.26 -11.02
CA CYS A 59 85.01 -8.47 -10.28
C CYS A 59 83.57 -8.44 -9.74
N HIS A 60 83.09 -7.31 -9.23
CA HIS A 60 81.72 -7.12 -8.72
C HIS A 60 80.74 -6.77 -9.84
N LYS A 61 80.52 -7.71 -10.76
CA LYS A 61 79.73 -7.52 -11.97
C LYS A 61 78.25 -7.24 -11.71
N GLU A 62 77.69 -7.82 -10.65
CA GLU A 62 76.30 -7.63 -10.23
C GLU A 62 76.06 -6.18 -9.81
N ILE A 63 76.99 -5.63 -9.01
CA ILE A 63 76.94 -4.22 -8.59
C ILE A 63 77.17 -3.31 -9.80
N LYS A 64 78.14 -3.65 -10.66
CA LYS A 64 78.36 -2.90 -11.91
C LYS A 64 77.11 -2.86 -12.78
N SER A 65 76.43 -3.98 -12.94
CA SER A 65 75.20 -4.10 -13.73
C SER A 65 74.09 -3.20 -13.19
N LEU A 66 73.97 -3.09 -11.85
CA LEU A 66 73.00 -2.20 -11.22
C LEU A 66 73.37 -0.72 -11.39
N ILE A 67 74.64 -0.37 -11.19
CA ILE A 67 75.13 1.01 -11.39
C ILE A 67 74.98 1.44 -12.85
N ASP A 68 75.37 0.60 -13.81
CA ASP A 68 75.23 0.88 -15.24
C ASP A 68 73.74 1.06 -15.65
N ALA A 69 72.82 0.44 -14.91
CA ALA A 69 71.38 0.55 -15.12
C ALA A 69 70.73 1.70 -14.33
N ASP A 70 71.52 2.51 -13.61
CA ASP A 70 71.05 3.56 -12.71
C ASP A 70 70.08 3.04 -11.62
N ARG A 71 70.47 1.92 -10.99
CA ARG A 71 69.64 1.17 -10.05
C ARG A 71 70.37 0.81 -8.77
N GLY A 72 69.61 0.73 -7.68
CA GLY A 72 70.02 0.29 -6.36
C GLY A 72 70.76 1.36 -5.54
N TYR A 73 71.15 0.98 -4.33
CA TYR A 73 71.75 1.90 -3.36
C TYR A 73 73.04 2.59 -3.83
N HIS A 74 73.83 1.95 -4.69
CA HIS A 74 75.14 2.48 -5.11
C HIS A 74 75.07 3.65 -6.10
N VAL A 75 73.89 3.95 -6.65
CA VAL A 75 73.65 5.18 -7.45
C VAL A 75 72.90 6.25 -6.66
N SER A 76 72.54 5.97 -5.41
CA SER A 76 71.88 6.95 -4.55
C SER A 76 72.79 8.14 -4.24
N GLU A 77 72.18 9.24 -3.80
CA GLU A 77 72.90 10.45 -3.36
C GLU A 77 73.93 10.17 -2.24
N ASP A 78 73.76 9.09 -1.49
CA ASP A 78 74.68 8.67 -0.44
C ASP A 78 75.97 8.06 -0.96
N VAL A 79 76.01 7.57 -2.20
CA VAL A 79 77.16 6.83 -2.75
C VAL A 79 77.68 7.46 -4.04
N GLU A 80 76.83 8.17 -4.79
CA GLU A 80 77.20 8.76 -6.07
C GLU A 80 78.46 9.64 -5.95
N GLY A 81 79.41 9.41 -6.87
CA GLY A 81 80.68 10.15 -6.91
C GLY A 81 81.71 9.77 -5.83
N LYS A 82 81.41 8.83 -4.93
CA LYS A 82 82.38 8.34 -3.92
C LYS A 82 83.25 7.20 -4.48
N ASN A 83 84.44 7.04 -3.92
CA ASN A 83 85.30 5.90 -4.24
C ASN A 83 84.90 4.69 -3.39
N CYS A 84 84.85 3.48 -3.95
CA CYS A 84 84.40 2.28 -3.25
C CYS A 84 85.14 2.06 -1.92
N PHE A 85 86.45 2.32 -1.91
CA PHE A 85 87.31 2.12 -0.73
C PHE A 85 87.03 3.06 0.44
N SER A 86 86.32 4.19 0.23
CA SER A 86 85.98 5.08 1.35
C SER A 86 84.97 4.44 2.31
N CYS A 87 84.20 3.48 1.81
CA CYS A 87 83.24 2.70 2.59
C CYS A 87 83.68 1.24 2.74
N HIS A 88 84.22 0.63 1.67
CA HIS A 88 84.71 -0.75 1.63
C HIS A 88 86.24 -0.80 1.73
N SER A 89 86.77 -0.31 2.86
CA SER A 89 88.21 -0.24 3.09
C SER A 89 88.80 -1.60 3.44
N GLU A 90 89.92 -1.97 2.80
CA GLU A 90 90.57 -3.27 2.97
C GLU A 90 91.89 -3.18 3.79
N HIS A 91 92.53 -4.31 4.10
CA HIS A 91 93.73 -4.48 4.94
C HIS A 91 93.53 -4.36 6.45
N HIS A 92 92.29 -4.57 6.91
CA HIS A 92 91.93 -4.50 8.32
C HIS A 92 91.91 -5.89 9.01
N GLY A 93 92.35 -6.94 8.31
CA GLY A 93 92.37 -8.32 8.80
C GLY A 93 91.12 -9.14 8.47
N ARG A 94 91.22 -10.45 8.68
CA ARG A 94 90.22 -11.46 8.26
C ARG A 94 88.80 -11.20 8.74
N GLY A 95 88.67 -10.77 10.00
CA GLY A 95 87.37 -10.52 10.63
C GLY A 95 86.78 -9.15 10.33
N PHE A 96 87.43 -8.34 9.46
CA PHE A 96 86.87 -7.06 9.08
C PHE A 96 85.68 -7.24 8.15
N ASP A 97 84.53 -6.80 8.62
CA ASP A 97 83.32 -6.74 7.82
C ASP A 97 83.37 -5.55 6.86
N LEU A 98 83.52 -5.87 5.57
CA LEU A 98 83.48 -4.94 4.45
C LEU A 98 82.04 -4.46 4.15
N PHE A 99 81.02 -5.21 4.55
CA PHE A 99 79.62 -4.94 4.24
C PHE A 99 78.89 -4.45 5.50
N ARG A 100 78.97 -3.14 5.75
CA ARG A 100 78.34 -2.52 6.93
C ARG A 100 77.06 -1.77 6.55
N ILE A 101 75.95 -2.49 6.48
CA ILE A 101 74.62 -1.87 6.47
C ILE A 101 74.06 -1.87 7.89
N ASN A 102 73.51 -0.73 8.29
CA ASN A 102 72.71 -0.64 9.51
C ASN A 102 71.26 -0.95 9.14
N GLU A 103 70.84 -2.20 9.35
CA GLU A 103 69.50 -2.68 9.00
C GLU A 103 68.40 -1.84 9.66
N ASP A 104 68.59 -1.41 10.92
CA ASP A 104 67.62 -0.60 11.68
C ASP A 104 67.43 0.83 11.13
N LYS A 105 68.38 1.32 10.33
CA LYS A 105 68.43 2.71 9.85
C LYS A 105 68.50 2.84 8.33
N PHE A 106 68.48 1.73 7.62
CA PHE A 106 68.57 1.75 6.16
C PHE A 106 67.29 2.37 5.58
N ASP A 107 67.46 3.40 4.76
CA ASP A 107 66.33 4.05 4.08
C ASP A 107 66.09 3.39 2.72
N HIS A 108 64.99 2.65 2.62
CA HIS A 108 64.58 2.02 1.36
C HIS A 108 64.26 3.01 0.24
N ASN A 109 64.06 4.30 0.53
CA ASN A 109 63.94 5.33 -0.51
C ASN A 109 65.24 5.57 -1.29
N LEU A 110 66.37 5.12 -0.76
CA LEU A 110 67.68 5.15 -1.42
C LEU A 110 67.92 3.92 -2.31
N ALA A 111 66.98 2.96 -2.33
CA ALA A 111 67.00 1.79 -3.19
C ALA A 111 65.87 1.83 -4.23
N ASP A 112 65.86 0.85 -5.14
CA ASP A 112 64.86 0.77 -6.22
C ASP A 112 63.42 0.64 -5.69
N TYR A 113 63.24 -0.21 -4.67
CA TYR A 113 61.91 -0.54 -4.15
C TYR A 113 61.58 0.26 -2.90
N LYS A 114 60.61 1.17 -3.05
CA LYS A 114 60.04 1.93 -1.94
C LYS A 114 59.07 1.06 -1.17
N LEU A 115 59.29 0.96 0.14
CA LEU A 115 58.33 0.29 1.02
C LEU A 115 57.07 1.14 1.12
N GLU A 116 55.90 0.49 1.16
CA GLU A 116 54.59 1.11 1.32
C GLU A 116 53.69 0.24 2.21
N GLY A 117 52.82 0.88 2.99
CA GLY A 117 51.86 0.21 3.88
C GLY A 117 52.51 -0.78 4.86
N GLU A 118 51.98 -2.01 4.93
CA GLU A 118 52.46 -3.02 5.85
C GLU A 118 53.89 -3.52 5.55
N HIS A 119 54.41 -3.29 4.34
CA HIS A 119 55.80 -3.67 3.99
C HIS A 119 56.85 -2.91 4.81
N TRP A 120 56.51 -1.77 5.41
CA TRP A 120 57.39 -1.04 6.33
C TRP A 120 57.66 -1.77 7.66
N ARG A 121 56.83 -2.76 8.01
CA ARG A 121 56.87 -3.44 9.32
C ARG A 121 57.46 -4.84 9.25
N ILE A 122 57.92 -5.26 8.07
CA ILE A 122 58.47 -6.58 7.81
C ILE A 122 59.97 -6.55 8.05
N ASP A 123 60.51 -7.63 8.62
CA ASP A 123 61.95 -7.78 8.80
C ASP A 123 62.66 -7.88 7.45
N CYS A 124 63.85 -7.29 7.32
CA CYS A 124 64.60 -7.29 6.07
C CYS A 124 64.80 -8.72 5.51
N ARG A 125 65.00 -9.73 6.37
CA ARG A 125 65.27 -11.10 5.96
C ARG A 125 64.03 -11.89 5.53
N ASP A 126 62.84 -11.44 5.91
CA ASP A 126 61.59 -12.02 5.41
C ASP A 126 61.36 -11.62 3.93
N CYS A 127 61.78 -10.41 3.54
CA CYS A 127 61.76 -9.96 2.15
C CYS A 127 62.96 -10.49 1.34
N HIS A 128 64.18 -10.28 1.84
CA HIS A 128 65.43 -10.69 1.21
C HIS A 128 65.75 -12.18 1.45
N ASN A 129 64.76 -13.03 1.18
CA ASN A 129 64.88 -14.47 1.21
C ASN A 129 65.34 -14.99 -0.17
N PRO A 130 66.40 -15.83 -0.23
CA PRO A 130 66.84 -16.49 -1.46
C PRO A 130 65.72 -17.19 -2.25
N GLU A 131 64.65 -17.65 -1.61
CA GLU A 131 63.50 -18.28 -2.29
C GLU A 131 62.73 -17.32 -3.22
N ASN A 132 62.78 -16.02 -2.96
CA ASN A 132 62.15 -14.97 -3.78
C ASN A 132 63.07 -14.46 -4.90
N ILE A 133 64.34 -14.90 -4.93
CA ILE A 133 65.33 -14.47 -5.91
C ILE A 133 65.26 -15.38 -7.14
N LYS A 134 64.88 -14.80 -8.28
CA LYS A 134 64.75 -15.51 -9.56
C LYS A 134 66.09 -15.88 -10.19
N SER A 135 67.12 -15.06 -10.00
CA SER A 135 68.47 -15.33 -10.52
C SER A 135 69.15 -16.44 -9.72
N GLU A 136 69.47 -17.55 -10.38
CA GLU A 136 70.13 -18.70 -9.74
C GLU A 136 71.53 -18.34 -9.22
N GLU A 137 72.24 -17.43 -9.90
CA GLU A 137 73.59 -17.00 -9.53
C GLU A 137 73.56 -16.14 -8.26
N ILE A 138 72.67 -15.15 -8.20
CA ILE A 138 72.52 -14.26 -7.05
C ILE A 138 72.01 -15.05 -5.84
N ARG A 139 71.11 -16.01 -6.04
CA ARG A 139 70.55 -16.86 -4.98
C ARG A 139 71.61 -17.72 -4.26
N LYS A 140 72.74 -18.00 -4.91
CA LYS A 140 73.86 -18.76 -4.31
C LYS A 140 74.76 -17.89 -3.43
N LEU A 141 74.64 -16.55 -3.52
CA LEU A 141 75.41 -15.62 -2.69
C LEU A 141 74.91 -15.70 -1.23
N SER A 142 75.85 -15.79 -0.29
CA SER A 142 75.51 -15.75 1.14
C SER A 142 75.02 -14.36 1.54
N GLU A 143 73.85 -14.28 2.19
CA GLU A 143 73.31 -13.07 2.84
C GLU A 143 73.09 -11.86 1.91
N THR A 144 72.79 -12.09 0.63
CA THR A 144 72.55 -11.05 -0.38
C THR A 144 71.25 -10.25 -0.18
N TYR A 145 71.28 -8.96 -0.55
CA TYR A 145 70.10 -8.09 -0.67
C TYR A 145 69.72 -7.80 -2.14
N LEU A 146 70.40 -8.45 -3.09
CA LEU A 146 70.20 -8.26 -4.52
C LEU A 146 69.18 -9.26 -5.09
N GLY A 147 68.59 -8.93 -6.24
CA GLY A 147 67.90 -9.90 -7.10
C GLY A 147 66.41 -10.11 -6.83
N LEU A 148 65.78 -9.30 -5.96
CA LEU A 148 64.33 -9.22 -5.85
C LEU A 148 63.73 -8.39 -7.00
N GLU A 149 62.53 -8.79 -7.46
CA GLU A 149 61.73 -8.07 -8.45
C GLU A 149 60.57 -7.34 -7.73
N GLU A 150 60.15 -6.18 -8.24
CA GLU A 150 59.11 -5.33 -7.61
C GLU A 150 57.67 -5.84 -7.82
N ASP A 151 57.49 -6.81 -8.73
CA ASP A 151 56.19 -7.40 -9.02
C ASP A 151 55.66 -8.18 -7.81
N CYS A 152 54.41 -7.98 -7.42
CA CYS A 152 53.81 -8.64 -6.24
C CYS A 152 53.98 -10.17 -6.27
N LEU A 153 53.88 -10.78 -7.46
CA LEU A 153 53.96 -12.23 -7.65
C LEU A 153 55.39 -12.79 -7.52
N SER A 154 56.41 -11.95 -7.40
CA SER A 154 57.79 -12.38 -7.12
C SER A 154 57.93 -12.94 -5.70
N CYS A 155 57.10 -12.43 -4.77
CA CYS A 155 57.12 -12.81 -3.35
C CYS A 155 55.78 -13.38 -2.87
N HIS A 156 54.66 -12.95 -3.46
CA HIS A 156 53.33 -13.38 -3.05
C HIS A 156 52.73 -14.40 -4.01
N LYS A 157 52.13 -15.44 -3.43
CA LYS A 157 51.33 -16.39 -4.20
C LYS A 157 50.03 -15.76 -4.67
N ASP A 158 49.64 -16.03 -5.91
CA ASP A 158 48.34 -15.61 -6.44
C ASP A 158 47.19 -16.42 -5.81
N TYR A 159 46.49 -15.80 -4.86
CA TYR A 159 45.27 -16.35 -4.26
C TYR A 159 44.15 -16.57 -5.30
N HIS A 160 44.14 -15.81 -6.38
CA HIS A 160 43.13 -15.91 -7.44
C HIS A 160 43.43 -17.01 -8.46
N GLN A 161 44.58 -17.69 -8.34
CA GLN A 161 44.94 -18.84 -9.17
C GLN A 161 44.70 -18.59 -10.68
N GLU A 162 45.23 -17.46 -11.16
CA GLU A 162 45.21 -16.99 -12.56
C GLU A 162 43.81 -16.71 -13.12
N THR A 163 42.79 -16.56 -12.25
CA THR A 163 41.44 -16.18 -12.70
C THR A 163 41.25 -14.68 -12.90
N LEU A 164 42.08 -13.87 -12.24
CA LEU A 164 42.10 -12.42 -12.34
C LEU A 164 43.41 -11.96 -13.01
N GLY A 165 43.49 -10.65 -13.30
CA GLY A 165 44.72 -10.07 -13.85
C GLY A 165 45.87 -10.14 -12.84
N ALA A 166 47.11 -10.10 -13.35
CA ALA A 166 48.31 -10.12 -12.52
C ALA A 166 48.58 -8.77 -11.81
N ASP A 167 47.95 -7.68 -12.25
CA ASP A 167 48.09 -6.38 -11.59
C ASP A 167 47.21 -6.30 -10.33
N CYS A 168 47.78 -6.72 -9.20
CA CYS A 168 47.09 -6.73 -7.92
C CYS A 168 46.64 -5.33 -7.49
N LYS A 169 47.32 -4.27 -7.94
CA LYS A 169 47.07 -2.87 -7.52
C LYS A 169 45.79 -2.28 -8.13
N GLU A 170 45.18 -2.97 -9.09
CA GLU A 170 43.83 -2.63 -9.56
C GLU A 170 42.77 -2.78 -8.45
N CYS A 171 43.01 -3.68 -7.48
CA CYS A 171 42.02 -4.06 -6.47
C CYS A 171 42.55 -3.93 -5.02
N HIS A 172 43.83 -4.25 -4.81
CA HIS A 172 44.47 -4.29 -3.50
C HIS A 172 45.37 -3.07 -3.29
N ASN A 173 45.60 -2.74 -2.01
CA ASN A 173 46.57 -1.74 -1.61
C ASN A 173 47.50 -2.31 -0.53
N PHE A 174 48.56 -1.56 -0.24
CA PHE A 174 49.59 -1.97 0.70
C PHE A 174 49.18 -1.82 2.18
N GLU A 175 48.11 -1.10 2.50
CA GLU A 175 47.64 -0.87 3.88
C GLU A 175 46.87 -2.08 4.42
N LYS A 176 45.96 -2.63 3.61
CA LYS A 176 45.15 -3.78 4.02
C LYS A 176 44.77 -4.62 2.81
N TRP A 177 45.25 -5.86 2.81
CA TRP A 177 45.02 -6.77 1.68
C TRP A 177 43.55 -7.21 1.53
N ASN A 178 42.85 -7.44 2.64
CA ASN A 178 41.45 -7.89 2.66
C ASN A 178 40.59 -6.99 3.58
N PRO A 179 39.49 -6.38 3.09
CA PRO A 179 38.94 -6.49 1.73
C PRO A 179 39.73 -5.69 0.69
N ALA A 180 39.60 -6.07 -0.58
CA ALA A 180 40.15 -5.37 -1.74
C ALA A 180 39.51 -3.98 -1.89
N LYS A 181 40.07 -2.98 -1.21
CA LYS A 181 39.46 -1.66 -1.02
C LYS A 181 39.31 -0.86 -2.32
N LEU A 182 40.11 -1.14 -3.35
CA LEU A 182 40.09 -0.39 -4.60
C LEU A 182 39.02 -0.89 -5.58
N PHE A 183 38.47 -2.10 -5.35
CA PHE A 183 37.41 -2.65 -6.19
C PHE A 183 36.02 -2.13 -5.78
N ASP A 184 35.30 -1.50 -6.71
CA ASP A 184 33.91 -1.04 -6.52
C ASP A 184 32.95 -1.76 -7.49
N HIS A 185 31.86 -2.31 -6.96
CA HIS A 185 30.79 -2.94 -7.74
C HIS A 185 30.03 -1.96 -8.65
N LYS A 186 30.22 -0.64 -8.54
CA LYS A 186 29.69 0.32 -9.51
C LYS A 186 30.22 0.10 -10.92
N GLU A 187 31.46 -0.35 -11.03
CA GLU A 187 32.15 -0.66 -12.29
C GLU A 187 31.92 -2.12 -12.73
N ALA A 188 31.39 -2.97 -11.84
CA ALA A 188 31.04 -4.33 -12.16
C ALA A 188 29.73 -4.42 -12.98
N LYS A 189 29.59 -5.52 -13.74
CA LYS A 189 28.37 -5.81 -14.51
C LYS A 189 27.13 -5.96 -13.61
N PHE A 190 27.32 -6.46 -12.39
CA PHE A 190 26.28 -6.52 -11.37
C PHE A 190 26.50 -5.39 -10.36
N ARG A 191 25.71 -4.31 -10.49
CA ARG A 191 25.78 -3.15 -9.60
C ARG A 191 24.98 -3.43 -8.34
N LEU A 192 25.63 -3.36 -7.17
CA LEU A 192 24.96 -3.57 -5.89
C LEU A 192 23.94 -2.45 -5.61
N ARG A 193 22.68 -2.85 -5.41
CA ARG A 193 21.53 -1.98 -5.15
C ARG A 193 20.66 -2.56 -4.04
N GLY A 194 19.96 -1.68 -3.33
CA GLY A 194 19.10 -2.06 -2.21
C GLY A 194 19.84 -2.91 -1.18
N ALA A 195 19.21 -4.01 -0.75
CA ALA A 195 19.73 -4.94 0.26
C ALA A 195 21.02 -5.66 -0.17
N HIS A 196 21.35 -5.72 -1.47
CA HIS A 196 22.58 -6.34 -1.95
C HIS A 196 23.85 -5.55 -1.56
N LYS A 197 23.73 -4.30 -1.12
CA LYS A 197 24.90 -3.50 -0.69
C LYS A 197 25.48 -3.97 0.65
N ASP A 198 24.66 -4.59 1.49
CA ASP A 198 25.00 -4.92 2.87
C ASP A 198 25.25 -6.43 3.07
N ILE A 199 25.33 -7.19 1.98
CA ILE A 199 25.49 -8.64 2.02
C ILE A 199 26.98 -9.05 2.00
N ASP A 200 27.32 -10.11 2.72
CA ASP A 200 28.67 -10.69 2.69
C ASP A 200 29.03 -11.16 1.27
N CYS A 201 30.21 -10.76 0.80
CA CYS A 201 30.77 -11.12 -0.51
C CYS A 201 30.69 -12.62 -0.79
N ALA A 202 30.93 -13.47 0.22
CA ALA A 202 30.95 -14.92 0.09
C ALA A 202 29.58 -15.53 -0.27
N LYS A 203 28.48 -14.81 -0.05
CA LYS A 203 27.13 -15.26 -0.46
C LYS A 203 26.96 -15.24 -1.98
N CYS A 204 27.63 -14.33 -2.67
CA CYS A 204 27.64 -14.26 -4.14
C CYS A 204 28.88 -14.94 -4.72
N HIS A 205 30.05 -14.57 -4.18
CA HIS A 205 31.36 -15.10 -4.54
C HIS A 205 31.68 -16.32 -3.69
N LYS A 206 31.07 -17.46 -4.04
CA LYS A 206 31.17 -18.70 -3.25
C LYS A 206 32.63 -19.13 -3.07
N LYS A 207 32.98 -19.51 -1.84
CA LYS A 207 34.23 -20.16 -1.51
C LYS A 207 34.16 -21.64 -1.89
N SER A 208 35.27 -22.17 -2.36
CA SER A 208 35.43 -23.54 -2.86
C SER A 208 36.90 -23.94 -2.70
N THR A 209 37.23 -25.16 -3.10
CA THR A 209 38.62 -25.62 -3.15
C THR A 209 39.04 -25.76 -4.61
N ARG A 210 40.18 -25.18 -4.97
CA ARG A 210 40.77 -25.32 -6.30
C ARG A 210 42.27 -25.58 -6.14
N ASN A 211 42.79 -26.57 -6.87
CA ASN A 211 44.18 -27.01 -6.79
C ASN A 211 44.63 -27.41 -5.38
N GLY A 212 43.72 -27.93 -4.56
CA GLY A 212 44.01 -28.33 -3.18
C GLY A 212 44.04 -27.18 -2.16
N GLU A 213 43.74 -25.96 -2.58
CA GLU A 213 43.75 -24.77 -1.71
C GLU A 213 42.41 -24.03 -1.74
N ASP A 214 42.19 -23.18 -0.73
CA ASP A 214 41.00 -22.33 -0.64
C ASP A 214 40.94 -21.35 -1.83
N PHE A 215 39.79 -21.29 -2.48
CA PHE A 215 39.55 -20.48 -3.65
C PHE A 215 38.19 -19.80 -3.59
N GLN A 216 38.16 -18.49 -3.83
CA GLN A 216 36.92 -17.72 -3.93
C GLN A 216 36.68 -17.27 -5.37
N LYS A 217 35.52 -17.63 -5.93
CA LYS A 217 35.20 -17.37 -7.34
C LYS A 217 34.65 -15.95 -7.53
N PHE A 218 35.38 -15.11 -8.28
CA PHE A 218 34.98 -13.73 -8.56
C PHE A 218 34.43 -13.49 -9.98
N LYS A 219 34.82 -14.32 -10.97
CA LYS A 219 34.32 -14.24 -12.36
C LYS A 219 33.28 -15.32 -12.68
N ASP A 220 32.57 -15.15 -13.78
CA ASP A 220 31.62 -16.13 -14.35
C ASP A 220 30.53 -16.60 -13.37
N ILE A 221 29.97 -15.63 -12.64
CA ILE A 221 28.78 -15.79 -11.81
C ILE A 221 27.57 -15.41 -12.67
N LYS A 222 26.53 -16.23 -12.65
CA LYS A 222 25.25 -15.89 -13.29
C LYS A 222 24.51 -14.88 -12.41
N PHE A 223 24.04 -13.78 -12.99
CA PHE A 223 23.37 -12.70 -12.27
C PHE A 223 22.25 -12.03 -13.09
N LYS A 224 21.91 -12.58 -14.26
CA LYS A 224 20.97 -11.92 -15.18
C LYS A 224 19.53 -12.02 -14.68
N LEU A 225 19.21 -13.13 -14.02
CA LEU A 225 17.89 -13.38 -13.45
C LEU A 225 17.98 -13.41 -11.93
N CYS A 226 16.93 -12.97 -11.24
CA CYS A 226 16.83 -13.10 -9.78
C CYS A 226 16.98 -14.56 -9.36
N THR A 227 16.46 -15.48 -10.18
CA THR A 227 16.53 -16.93 -9.99
C THR A 227 17.91 -17.54 -10.23
N ASP A 228 18.89 -16.78 -10.73
CA ASP A 228 20.28 -17.22 -10.76
C ASP A 228 20.88 -17.33 -9.33
N CYS A 229 20.30 -16.61 -8.36
CA CYS A 229 20.75 -16.56 -6.97
C CYS A 229 19.66 -16.90 -5.93
N HIS A 230 18.39 -16.63 -6.23
CA HIS A 230 17.28 -16.80 -5.30
C HIS A 230 16.32 -17.90 -5.75
N ASP A 231 15.87 -18.72 -4.81
CA ASP A 231 14.80 -19.68 -5.09
C ASP A 231 13.45 -18.96 -5.27
N ASN A 232 12.59 -19.46 -6.16
CA ASN A 232 11.24 -18.93 -6.32
C ASN A 232 10.28 -19.61 -5.32
N PRO A 233 9.79 -18.89 -4.30
CA PRO A 233 8.91 -19.48 -3.29
C PRO A 233 7.48 -19.71 -3.79
N HIS A 234 7.11 -19.15 -4.95
CA HIS A 234 5.72 -19.16 -5.42
C HIS A 234 5.37 -20.35 -6.31
N ASN A 235 6.26 -21.33 -6.43
CA ASN A 235 6.11 -22.46 -7.36
C ASN A 235 5.81 -21.96 -8.79
N SER A 236 5.43 -22.83 -9.73
CA SER A 236 5.21 -22.45 -11.14
C SER A 236 4.03 -21.48 -11.36
N SER A 237 3.37 -21.02 -10.30
CA SER A 237 2.14 -20.22 -10.35
C SER A 237 2.34 -18.80 -10.85
N PHE A 238 3.59 -18.28 -10.81
CA PHE A 238 3.90 -16.92 -11.26
C PHE A 238 5.09 -16.88 -12.21
N SER A 239 5.15 -15.78 -12.97
CA SER A 239 6.28 -15.42 -13.84
C SER A 239 7.61 -15.45 -13.08
N THR A 240 8.69 -15.76 -13.80
CA THR A 240 10.07 -15.64 -13.28
C THR A 240 10.56 -14.19 -13.25
N ASN A 241 9.76 -13.22 -13.73
CA ASN A 241 10.05 -11.81 -13.66
C ASN A 241 9.67 -11.22 -12.28
N CYS A 242 10.51 -11.50 -11.28
CA CYS A 242 10.27 -11.07 -9.91
C CYS A 242 10.08 -9.55 -9.75
N THR A 243 10.63 -8.74 -10.67
CA THR A 243 10.60 -7.27 -10.59
C THR A 243 9.24 -6.64 -10.91
N GLU A 244 8.28 -7.43 -11.40
CA GLU A 244 6.89 -6.98 -11.53
C GLU A 244 6.27 -6.69 -10.17
N CYS A 245 6.62 -7.49 -9.16
CA CYS A 245 6.05 -7.40 -7.81
C CYS A 245 7.08 -6.98 -6.76
N HIS A 246 8.32 -7.45 -6.85
CA HIS A 246 9.36 -7.21 -5.84
C HIS A 246 10.38 -6.16 -6.28
N ASN A 247 11.11 -5.60 -5.32
CA ASN A 247 12.25 -4.73 -5.57
C ASN A 247 13.47 -5.14 -4.76
N GLU A 248 14.62 -4.62 -5.18
CA GLU A 248 15.92 -4.92 -4.59
C GLU A 248 16.08 -4.36 -3.15
N LYS A 249 15.17 -3.52 -2.64
CA LYS A 249 15.24 -3.02 -1.26
C LYS A 249 14.72 -4.04 -0.26
N SER A 250 13.59 -4.70 -0.56
CA SER A 250 13.05 -5.78 0.27
C SER A 250 12.11 -6.68 -0.54
N TRP A 251 12.20 -7.99 -0.32
CA TRP A 251 11.24 -8.96 -0.86
C TRP A 251 9.83 -8.79 -0.29
N SER A 252 9.70 -8.31 0.95
CA SER A 252 8.39 -8.11 1.60
C SER A 252 7.67 -6.85 1.14
N ASN A 253 8.40 -5.88 0.57
CA ASN A 253 7.83 -4.60 0.16
C ASN A 253 7.58 -4.68 -1.35
N LEU A 254 6.32 -4.92 -1.71
CA LEU A 254 5.93 -4.97 -3.11
C LEU A 254 6.02 -3.60 -3.76
N ASN A 255 6.22 -3.59 -5.08
CA ASN A 255 6.13 -2.39 -5.89
C ASN A 255 4.67 -1.89 -5.84
N SER A 256 4.45 -0.73 -5.23
CA SER A 256 3.13 -0.10 -5.19
C SER A 256 2.59 0.11 -6.61
N GLY A 257 1.36 -0.36 -6.87
CA GLY A 257 0.75 -0.30 -8.20
C GLY A 257 1.12 -1.45 -9.13
N SER A 258 1.55 -2.60 -8.61
CA SER A 258 1.72 -3.80 -9.43
C SER A 258 0.40 -4.15 -10.13
N ASN A 259 0.42 -4.28 -11.46
CA ASN A 259 -0.67 -4.83 -12.28
C ASN A 259 -0.83 -6.35 -12.03
N PHE A 260 -0.96 -6.74 -10.76
CA PHE A 260 -1.14 -8.11 -10.38
C PHE A 260 -2.50 -8.58 -10.89
N ASN A 261 -2.50 -9.63 -11.72
CA ASN A 261 -3.73 -10.19 -12.24
C ASN A 261 -4.34 -11.18 -11.24
N HIS A 262 -5.44 -10.79 -10.61
CA HIS A 262 -6.18 -11.64 -9.67
C HIS A 262 -6.87 -12.84 -10.34
N ASP A 263 -7.04 -12.85 -11.67
CA ASP A 263 -7.55 -14.01 -12.41
C ASP A 263 -6.62 -15.24 -12.31
N LEU A 264 -5.38 -15.03 -11.86
CA LEU A 264 -4.41 -16.10 -11.60
C LEU A 264 -4.58 -16.73 -10.21
N THR A 265 -5.54 -16.26 -9.43
CA THR A 265 -5.81 -16.72 -8.06
C THR A 265 -7.20 -17.38 -7.96
N ASP A 266 -7.48 -17.99 -6.82
CA ASP A 266 -8.80 -18.58 -6.54
C ASP A 266 -9.89 -17.53 -6.26
N PHE A 267 -9.54 -16.23 -6.27
CA PHE A 267 -10.47 -15.11 -6.13
C PHE A 267 -10.24 -14.04 -7.21
N PRO A 268 -10.82 -14.22 -8.41
CA PRO A 268 -10.85 -13.18 -9.44
C PRO A 268 -11.65 -11.96 -8.94
N LEU A 269 -11.11 -10.76 -9.13
CA LEU A 269 -11.83 -9.54 -8.77
C LEU A 269 -12.88 -9.23 -9.83
N VAL A 270 -14.15 -9.16 -9.43
CA VAL A 270 -15.29 -8.84 -10.29
C VAL A 270 -16.20 -7.81 -9.62
N GLY A 271 -16.97 -7.08 -10.43
CA GLY A 271 -17.87 -6.03 -9.96
C GLY A 271 -17.15 -4.94 -9.16
N GLU A 272 -17.74 -4.54 -8.03
CA GLU A 272 -17.21 -3.52 -7.11
C GLU A 272 -15.82 -3.85 -6.53
N HIS A 273 -15.35 -5.10 -6.62
CA HIS A 273 -14.02 -5.48 -6.12
C HIS A 273 -12.86 -5.11 -7.06
N VAL A 274 -13.11 -4.85 -8.35
CA VAL A 274 -12.07 -4.65 -9.39
C VAL A 274 -11.18 -3.43 -9.10
N GLY A 275 -11.72 -2.41 -8.44
CA GLY A 275 -11.03 -1.14 -8.18
C GLY A 275 -10.35 -1.02 -6.82
N LEU A 276 -10.37 -2.07 -5.99
CA LEU A 276 -9.90 -1.98 -4.60
C LEU A 276 -8.37 -1.95 -4.51
N ASP A 277 -7.85 -1.17 -3.56
CA ASP A 277 -6.45 -1.22 -3.18
C ASP A 277 -6.14 -2.55 -2.47
N CYS A 278 -4.97 -3.13 -2.72
CA CYS A 278 -4.55 -4.40 -2.14
C CYS A 278 -4.72 -4.45 -0.62
N LYS A 279 -4.51 -3.31 0.07
CA LYS A 279 -4.58 -3.21 1.53
C LYS A 279 -6.00 -3.37 2.09
N GLU A 280 -7.03 -3.14 1.30
CA GLU A 280 -8.43 -3.26 1.72
C GLU A 280 -8.75 -4.73 2.06
N CYS A 281 -8.20 -5.66 1.28
CA CYS A 281 -8.30 -7.10 1.52
C CYS A 281 -7.12 -7.61 2.37
N HIS A 282 -5.88 -7.29 1.99
CA HIS A 282 -4.66 -7.79 2.62
C HIS A 282 -4.18 -6.90 3.78
N LYS A 283 -5.04 -6.71 4.78
CA LYS A 283 -4.82 -5.80 5.94
C LYS A 283 -3.53 -6.08 6.74
N SER A 284 -3.00 -7.30 6.68
CA SER A 284 -1.74 -7.67 7.35
C SER A 284 -0.48 -7.17 6.64
N GLY A 285 -0.60 -6.65 5.41
CA GLY A 285 0.52 -6.34 4.51
C GLY A 285 1.17 -7.57 3.87
N LYS A 286 0.76 -8.79 4.25
CA LYS A 286 1.22 -10.04 3.64
C LYS A 286 0.26 -10.48 2.54
N HIS A 287 0.50 -10.01 1.33
CA HIS A 287 -0.33 -10.28 0.15
C HIS A 287 -0.32 -11.74 -0.32
N THR A 288 0.64 -12.56 0.14
CA THR A 288 0.70 -14.00 -0.16
C THR A 288 -0.07 -14.87 0.82
N LEU A 289 -0.65 -14.28 1.87
CA LEU A 289 -1.48 -15.01 2.81
C LEU A 289 -2.86 -15.24 2.17
N SER A 290 -3.24 -16.51 2.04
CA SER A 290 -4.59 -16.88 1.61
C SER A 290 -5.61 -16.32 2.61
N LEU A 291 -6.63 -15.64 2.08
CA LEU A 291 -7.77 -15.13 2.84
C LEU A 291 -8.92 -16.11 2.66
N ASP A 292 -9.69 -16.37 3.71
CA ASP A 292 -10.91 -17.16 3.57
C ASP A 292 -11.98 -16.33 2.88
N HIS A 293 -12.19 -16.58 1.59
CA HIS A 293 -13.07 -15.79 0.71
C HIS A 293 -14.29 -16.57 0.22
N ASN A 294 -14.63 -17.67 0.90
CA ASN A 294 -15.72 -18.55 0.46
C ASN A 294 -17.11 -17.95 0.71
N LEU A 295 -17.24 -17.06 1.70
CA LEU A 295 -18.49 -16.40 2.06
C LEU A 295 -18.27 -14.90 2.19
N CYS A 296 -19.26 -14.10 1.78
CA CYS A 296 -19.23 -12.64 1.86
C CYS A 296 -18.93 -12.16 3.30
N LYS A 297 -19.51 -12.84 4.29
CA LYS A 297 -19.35 -12.52 5.73
C LYS A 297 -17.94 -12.70 6.28
N ASN A 298 -17.06 -13.38 5.55
CA ASN A 298 -15.67 -13.55 5.98
C ASN A 298 -14.88 -12.23 5.86
N CYS A 299 -15.36 -11.32 5.02
CA CYS A 299 -14.78 -9.99 4.81
C CYS A 299 -15.73 -8.85 5.22
N HIS A 300 -17.04 -9.05 5.04
CA HIS A 300 -18.07 -8.05 5.29
C HIS A 300 -18.89 -8.39 6.53
N ASP A 301 -19.30 -7.36 7.28
CA ASP A 301 -20.26 -7.56 8.36
C ASP A 301 -21.67 -7.71 7.79
N ASP A 302 -22.50 -8.55 8.41
CA ASP A 302 -23.91 -8.67 8.05
C ASP A 302 -24.67 -7.42 8.52
N TYR A 303 -24.93 -6.51 7.58
CA TYR A 303 -25.68 -5.29 7.86
C TYR A 303 -27.09 -5.58 8.39
N HIS A 304 -27.70 -6.74 8.07
CA HIS A 304 -29.06 -7.09 8.47
C HIS A 304 -29.14 -7.74 9.86
N ASN A 305 -28.02 -7.99 10.53
CA ASN A 305 -27.98 -8.60 11.87
C ASN A 305 -28.80 -9.90 11.97
N GLU A 306 -28.58 -10.81 11.03
CA GLU A 306 -29.18 -12.15 11.02
C GLU A 306 -30.72 -12.17 10.86
N GLN A 307 -31.36 -11.06 10.47
CA GLN A 307 -32.83 -10.96 10.31
C GLN A 307 -33.44 -12.06 9.43
N PHE A 308 -32.68 -12.60 8.47
CA PHE A 308 -33.16 -13.62 7.53
C PHE A 308 -32.81 -15.07 7.93
N THR A 309 -32.00 -15.26 8.97
CA THR A 309 -31.53 -16.60 9.37
C THR A 309 -32.64 -17.50 9.89
N SER A 310 -33.72 -16.92 10.45
CA SER A 310 -34.90 -17.66 10.90
C SER A 310 -35.73 -18.24 9.76
N ILE A 311 -35.72 -17.58 8.59
CA ILE A 311 -36.49 -17.94 7.40
C ILE A 311 -35.70 -18.94 6.55
N LYS A 312 -34.43 -18.63 6.28
CA LYS A 312 -33.52 -19.48 5.50
C LYS A 312 -32.11 -19.38 6.10
N PRO A 313 -31.72 -20.33 6.98
CA PRO A 313 -30.41 -20.33 7.62
C PRO A 313 -29.22 -20.37 6.64
N GLU A 314 -29.47 -20.84 5.42
CA GLU A 314 -28.48 -20.94 4.34
C GLU A 314 -28.59 -19.81 3.30
N LEU A 315 -29.32 -18.71 3.60
CA LEU A 315 -29.43 -17.58 2.68
C LEU A 315 -28.04 -16.96 2.43
N ASP A 316 -27.63 -16.90 1.17
CA ASP A 316 -26.40 -16.22 0.77
C ASP A 316 -26.71 -14.77 0.44
N CYS A 317 -25.78 -13.85 0.69
CA CYS A 317 -25.91 -12.44 0.34
C CYS A 317 -26.22 -12.26 -1.16
N ASN A 318 -25.72 -13.18 -1.99
CA ASN A 318 -25.94 -13.19 -3.45
C ASN A 318 -27.39 -13.51 -3.88
N ASP A 319 -28.24 -13.98 -2.96
CA ASP A 319 -29.68 -14.16 -3.25
C ASP A 319 -30.39 -12.80 -3.39
N CYS A 320 -29.87 -11.74 -2.75
CA CYS A 320 -30.49 -10.41 -2.76
C CYS A 320 -29.54 -9.30 -3.25
N HIS A 321 -28.23 -9.48 -3.16
CA HIS A 321 -27.25 -8.50 -3.60
C HIS A 321 -26.44 -9.03 -4.78
N THR A 322 -25.85 -8.10 -5.53
CA THR A 322 -24.96 -8.42 -6.66
C THR A 322 -23.65 -7.69 -6.48
N LEU A 323 -22.59 -8.24 -7.07
CA LEU A 323 -21.29 -7.58 -7.13
C LEU A 323 -21.28 -6.43 -8.14
N GLU A 324 -22.25 -6.36 -9.05
CA GLU A 324 -22.31 -5.33 -10.11
C GLU A 324 -22.81 -3.96 -9.63
N HIS A 325 -23.43 -3.92 -8.45
CA HIS A 325 -24.03 -2.71 -7.88
C HIS A 325 -23.71 -2.59 -6.39
N PRO A 326 -23.69 -1.36 -5.83
CA PRO A 326 -23.51 -1.17 -4.40
C PRO A 326 -24.59 -1.88 -3.59
N PHE A 327 -24.24 -2.38 -2.40
CA PHE A 327 -25.13 -3.09 -1.47
C PHE A 327 -26.30 -2.25 -0.93
N THR A 328 -26.34 -0.95 -1.26
CA THR A 328 -27.55 -0.12 -1.12
C THR A 328 -28.67 -0.50 -2.09
N SER A 329 -28.37 -1.39 -3.05
CA SER A 329 -29.29 -1.91 -4.05
C SER A 329 -29.61 -3.36 -3.74
N THR A 330 -30.81 -3.79 -4.09
CA THR A 330 -31.30 -5.16 -3.92
C THR A 330 -31.84 -5.70 -5.25
N LEU A 331 -31.70 -7.00 -5.45
CA LEU A 331 -32.34 -7.78 -6.50
C LEU A 331 -33.79 -8.13 -6.13
N TYR A 332 -34.16 -7.96 -4.86
CA TYR A 332 -35.50 -8.21 -4.35
C TYR A 332 -36.44 -7.08 -4.79
N GLY A 333 -37.29 -7.35 -5.78
CA GLY A 333 -38.21 -6.39 -6.38
C GLY A 333 -39.67 -6.76 -6.17
N LEU A 334 -40.53 -6.16 -7.01
CA LEU A 334 -41.97 -6.36 -6.95
C LEU A 334 -42.40 -7.82 -7.16
N ALA A 335 -41.69 -8.57 -8.01
CA ALA A 335 -42.02 -9.96 -8.30
C ALA A 335 -41.82 -10.84 -7.06
N GLU A 336 -40.70 -10.66 -6.36
CA GLU A 336 -40.39 -11.38 -5.14
C GLU A 336 -41.34 -10.98 -4.01
N HIS A 337 -41.70 -9.70 -3.91
CA HIS A 337 -42.67 -9.22 -2.91
C HIS A 337 -44.06 -9.85 -3.12
N GLN A 338 -44.43 -10.15 -4.36
CA GLN A 338 -45.70 -10.81 -4.67
C GLN A 338 -45.75 -12.29 -4.22
N GLU A 339 -44.60 -12.89 -3.93
CA GLU A 339 -44.48 -14.24 -3.37
C GLU A 339 -44.44 -14.23 -1.83
N SER A 340 -44.33 -13.05 -1.22
CA SER A 340 -44.30 -12.89 0.24
C SER A 340 -45.71 -12.93 0.86
N GLY A 341 -45.78 -12.91 2.20
CA GLY A 341 -47.04 -12.85 2.95
C GLY A 341 -47.82 -11.56 2.65
N PHE A 342 -47.12 -10.42 2.65
CA PHE A 342 -47.71 -9.14 2.28
C PHE A 342 -47.54 -8.85 0.78
N LYS A 343 -48.60 -9.04 0.00
CA LYS A 343 -48.58 -8.72 -1.44
C LYS A 343 -48.84 -7.23 -1.65
N LEU A 344 -47.98 -6.58 -2.43
CA LEU A 344 -48.18 -5.16 -2.73
C LEU A 344 -49.36 -5.00 -3.69
N GLU A 345 -50.41 -4.33 -3.21
CA GLU A 345 -51.63 -4.03 -3.96
C GLU A 345 -52.00 -2.55 -3.86
N GLY A 346 -52.73 -2.06 -4.87
CA GLY A 346 -53.13 -0.65 -4.99
C GLY A 346 -51.98 0.34 -4.83
N ALA A 347 -52.15 1.35 -3.99
CA ALA A 347 -51.17 2.40 -3.77
C ALA A 347 -49.83 1.89 -3.20
N HIS A 348 -49.81 0.73 -2.53
CA HIS A 348 -48.60 0.14 -1.97
C HIS A 348 -47.59 -0.28 -3.05
N ILE A 349 -48.05 -0.63 -4.26
CA ILE A 349 -47.16 -0.97 -5.40
C ILE A 349 -46.25 0.21 -5.78
N ALA A 350 -46.76 1.44 -5.66
CA ALA A 350 -46.03 2.66 -5.99
C ALA A 350 -45.27 3.25 -4.78
N THR A 351 -45.36 2.62 -3.61
CA THR A 351 -44.74 3.10 -2.38
C THR A 351 -43.26 2.66 -2.33
N PRO A 352 -42.31 3.59 -2.09
CA PRO A 352 -40.91 3.22 -1.96
C PRO A 352 -40.67 2.28 -0.78
N CYS A 353 -39.81 1.27 -0.95
CA CYS A 353 -39.59 0.22 0.06
C CYS A 353 -39.15 0.76 1.43
N PHE A 354 -38.43 1.89 1.46
CA PHE A 354 -37.94 2.48 2.71
C PHE A 354 -39.07 2.98 3.61
N VAL A 355 -40.27 3.26 3.07
CA VAL A 355 -41.41 3.70 3.86
C VAL A 355 -41.82 2.62 4.87
N CYS A 356 -41.70 1.35 4.50
CA CYS A 356 -42.06 0.22 5.36
C CYS A 356 -40.85 -0.41 6.04
N HIS A 357 -39.70 -0.47 5.35
CA HIS A 357 -38.55 -1.23 5.81
C HIS A 357 -37.44 -0.39 6.43
N VAL A 358 -37.56 0.95 6.54
CA VAL A 358 -36.60 1.76 7.29
C VAL A 358 -37.25 2.20 8.60
N ASP A 359 -36.66 1.78 9.73
CA ASP A 359 -37.13 2.21 11.04
C ASP A 359 -36.84 3.71 11.23
N GLU A 360 -37.87 4.49 11.53
CA GLU A 360 -37.78 5.96 11.62
C GLU A 360 -36.85 6.43 12.75
N ASN A 361 -36.64 5.61 13.78
CA ASN A 361 -35.82 5.99 14.94
C ASN A 361 -34.33 5.76 14.69
N SER A 362 -33.99 4.67 14.02
CA SER A 362 -32.60 4.24 13.77
C SER A 362 -32.10 4.57 12.37
N ASP A 363 -32.98 4.97 11.45
CA ASP A 363 -32.69 5.22 10.03
C ASP A 363 -32.01 4.00 9.37
N ARG A 364 -32.38 2.80 9.83
CA ARG A 364 -31.79 1.52 9.42
C ARG A 364 -32.84 0.66 8.72
N TRP A 365 -32.39 -0.06 7.68
CA TRP A 365 -33.23 -1.07 7.04
C TRP A 365 -33.48 -2.25 7.98
N GLU A 366 -34.74 -2.54 8.25
CA GLU A 366 -35.20 -3.64 9.08
C GLU A 366 -36.35 -4.40 8.38
N PHE A 367 -36.09 -5.66 8.09
CA PHE A 367 -37.05 -6.57 7.44
C PHE A 367 -37.67 -7.49 8.49
N ARG A 368 -38.39 -6.90 9.45
CA ARG A 368 -39.10 -7.64 10.50
C ARG A 368 -40.46 -8.12 9.99
N ASP A 369 -41.02 -9.11 10.68
CA ASP A 369 -42.41 -9.56 10.50
C ASP A 369 -43.35 -8.47 11.04
N ILE A 370 -43.55 -7.40 10.26
CA ILE A 370 -44.33 -6.21 10.67
C ILE A 370 -45.79 -6.60 10.90
N GLY A 371 -46.28 -7.57 10.12
CA GLY A 371 -47.68 -7.96 10.06
C GLY A 371 -48.26 -7.73 8.66
N GLU A 372 -49.52 -8.11 8.48
CA GLU A 372 -50.22 -8.04 7.18
C GLU A 372 -51.52 -7.20 7.27
N ASP A 373 -51.98 -6.90 8.48
CA ASP A 373 -53.21 -6.16 8.70
C ASP A 373 -52.95 -4.65 8.59
N CYS A 374 -53.98 -3.88 8.20
CA CYS A 374 -53.86 -2.43 8.01
C CYS A 374 -53.32 -1.74 9.27
N VAL A 375 -53.74 -2.22 10.44
CA VAL A 375 -53.40 -1.65 11.75
C VAL A 375 -52.01 -2.02 12.25
N ASP A 376 -51.34 -2.97 11.59
CA ASP A 376 -49.95 -3.30 11.90
C ASP A 376 -49.00 -2.17 11.47
N CYS A 377 -49.42 -1.38 10.47
CA CYS A 377 -48.67 -0.26 9.92
C CYS A 377 -49.35 1.11 10.10
N HIS A 378 -50.69 1.16 10.07
CA HIS A 378 -51.45 2.41 10.10
C HIS A 378 -52.22 2.58 11.40
N ASP A 379 -52.23 3.81 11.93
CA ASP A 379 -53.01 4.14 13.11
C ASP A 379 -54.53 4.02 12.83
N ASN A 380 -55.23 3.26 13.68
CA ASN A 380 -56.68 3.17 13.62
C ASN A 380 -57.34 4.37 14.31
N ILE A 381 -57.62 5.42 13.54
CA ILE A 381 -58.30 6.62 14.04
C ILE A 381 -59.79 6.41 14.38
N HIS A 382 -60.38 5.26 14.00
CA HIS A 382 -61.79 4.95 14.21
C HIS A 382 -62.04 4.11 15.47
N GLU A 383 -60.99 3.72 16.19
CA GLU A 383 -61.08 2.95 17.41
C GLU A 383 -61.98 3.64 18.45
N GLY A 384 -63.04 2.94 18.89
CA GLY A 384 -64.02 3.48 19.85
C GLY A 384 -64.99 4.52 19.29
N ILE A 385 -64.89 4.87 18.00
CA ILE A 385 -65.81 5.80 17.31
C ILE A 385 -66.85 5.02 16.50
N ILE A 386 -66.41 3.99 15.78
CA ILE A 386 -67.28 3.07 15.04
C ILE A 386 -67.44 1.82 15.91
N SER A 387 -68.63 1.20 15.92
CA SER A 387 -68.83 -0.09 16.57
C SER A 387 -68.20 -1.23 15.77
N GLU A 388 -67.52 -2.17 16.46
CA GLU A 388 -66.90 -3.38 15.87
C GLU A 388 -67.85 -4.18 14.97
N LYS A 389 -69.17 -4.05 15.17
CA LYS A 389 -70.19 -4.65 14.29
C LYS A 389 -69.97 -4.32 12.81
N TYR A 390 -69.51 -3.11 12.50
CA TYR A 390 -69.42 -2.60 11.12
C TYR A 390 -68.02 -2.73 10.50
N PHE A 391 -66.99 -2.97 11.32
CA PHE A 391 -65.60 -3.18 10.89
C PHE A 391 -64.93 -4.21 11.83
N PRO A 392 -65.37 -5.48 11.80
CA PRO A 392 -64.86 -6.49 12.73
C PRO A 392 -63.35 -6.67 12.57
N GLU A 393 -62.67 -6.94 13.68
CA GLU A 393 -61.22 -7.20 13.71
C GLU A 393 -60.37 -6.05 13.14
N SER A 394 -60.87 -4.81 13.20
CA SER A 394 -60.24 -3.64 12.57
C SER A 394 -60.01 -3.78 11.06
N ASN A 395 -60.87 -4.55 10.38
CA ASN A 395 -60.79 -4.72 8.93
C ASN A 395 -61.19 -3.42 8.20
N CYS A 396 -60.21 -2.55 7.95
CA CYS A 396 -60.42 -1.27 7.27
C CYS A 396 -60.97 -1.43 5.85
N ALA A 397 -60.73 -2.59 5.20
CA ALA A 397 -61.24 -2.90 3.86
C ALA A 397 -62.76 -3.10 3.82
N ALA A 398 -63.45 -3.11 4.97
CA ALA A 398 -64.90 -3.03 5.04
C ALA A 398 -65.44 -1.68 4.54
N CYS A 399 -64.60 -0.64 4.47
CA CYS A 399 -64.99 0.71 4.09
C CYS A 399 -64.00 1.38 3.11
N HIS A 400 -62.70 1.12 3.28
CA HIS A 400 -61.64 1.74 2.48
C HIS A 400 -61.12 0.81 1.39
N ASN A 401 -60.65 1.41 0.30
CA ASN A 401 -59.90 0.70 -0.74
C ASN A 401 -58.42 1.08 -0.70
N SER A 402 -57.53 0.12 -0.95
CA SER A 402 -56.08 0.33 -1.00
C SER A 402 -55.60 1.06 -2.25
N ASP A 403 -56.39 1.13 -3.32
CA ASP A 403 -56.06 1.97 -4.49
C ASP A 403 -56.25 3.47 -4.19
N THR A 404 -57.38 3.81 -3.54
CA THR A 404 -57.79 5.19 -3.26
C THR A 404 -58.37 5.27 -1.84
N TRP A 405 -57.53 5.45 -0.83
CA TRP A 405 -57.95 5.43 0.58
C TRP A 405 -59.06 6.43 0.93
N SER A 406 -59.10 7.58 0.25
CA SER A 406 -60.11 8.61 0.47
C SER A 406 -61.49 8.27 -0.10
N GLU A 407 -61.57 7.30 -1.00
CA GLU A 407 -62.84 6.77 -1.50
C GLU A 407 -63.34 5.73 -0.49
N VAL A 408 -64.42 6.08 0.21
CA VAL A 408 -65.06 5.23 1.21
C VAL A 408 -66.33 4.67 0.62
N ASP A 409 -66.50 3.35 0.68
CA ASP A 409 -67.71 2.66 0.26
C ASP A 409 -68.28 1.85 1.43
N PHE A 410 -69.49 2.19 1.85
CA PHE A 410 -70.17 1.49 2.94
C PHE A 410 -71.65 1.28 2.59
N ASP A 411 -72.09 0.03 2.65
CA ASP A 411 -73.45 -0.37 2.35
C ASP A 411 -74.42 -0.01 3.50
N HIS A 412 -75.11 1.12 3.33
CA HIS A 412 -76.09 1.62 4.29
C HIS A 412 -77.35 0.75 4.40
N SER A 413 -77.61 -0.17 3.45
CA SER A 413 -78.73 -1.11 3.54
C SER A 413 -78.58 -2.10 4.70
N THR A 414 -77.37 -2.20 5.26
CA THR A 414 -77.06 -2.98 6.47
C THR A 414 -77.42 -2.25 7.77
N THR A 415 -77.84 -0.99 7.68
CA THR A 415 -78.21 -0.14 8.81
C THR A 415 -79.73 0.02 8.92
N GLU A 416 -80.20 0.82 9.88
CA GLU A 416 -81.63 1.14 10.02
C GLU A 416 -82.11 2.19 9.00
N TRP A 417 -81.21 2.80 8.22
CA TRP A 417 -81.56 3.80 7.21
C TRP A 417 -80.83 3.54 5.88
N ASP A 418 -81.56 2.92 4.95
CA ASP A 418 -81.09 2.73 3.58
C ASP A 418 -81.06 4.07 2.82
N LEU A 419 -79.96 4.35 2.11
CA LEU A 419 -79.79 5.61 1.39
C LEU A 419 -80.44 5.50 0.01
N GLU A 420 -81.34 6.44 -0.28
CA GLU A 420 -82.05 6.50 -1.56
C GLU A 420 -81.92 7.87 -2.23
N GLY A 421 -82.08 7.87 -3.56
CA GLY A 421 -82.16 9.08 -4.36
C GLY A 421 -80.88 9.92 -4.32
N GLY A 422 -81.01 11.19 -3.95
CA GLY A 422 -79.89 12.13 -3.86
C GLY A 422 -78.90 11.82 -2.73
N HIS A 423 -79.33 11.12 -1.67
CA HIS A 423 -78.45 10.79 -0.54
C HIS A 423 -77.34 9.81 -0.90
N LEU A 424 -77.51 9.01 -1.97
CA LEU A 424 -76.48 8.13 -2.51
C LEU A 424 -75.23 8.86 -3.02
N GLU A 425 -75.31 10.18 -3.27
CA GLU A 425 -74.19 10.99 -3.76
C GLU A 425 -73.64 11.96 -2.72
N VAL A 426 -74.18 11.92 -1.50
CA VAL A 426 -73.74 12.79 -0.41
C VAL A 426 -72.51 12.17 0.25
N SER A 427 -71.48 12.97 0.49
CA SER A 427 -70.31 12.51 1.23
C SER A 427 -70.69 12.09 2.65
N CYS A 428 -70.12 11.00 3.15
CA CYS A 428 -70.33 10.53 4.53
C CYS A 428 -70.10 11.65 5.56
N ARG A 429 -69.18 12.59 5.27
CA ARG A 429 -68.87 13.73 6.14
C ARG A 429 -70.05 14.66 6.40
N GLU A 430 -70.93 14.84 5.43
CA GLU A 430 -72.10 15.71 5.57
C GLU A 430 -73.10 15.16 6.61
N CYS A 431 -73.12 13.84 6.80
CA CYS A 431 -74.02 13.18 7.76
C CYS A 431 -73.33 12.85 9.08
N HIS A 432 -72.11 12.30 9.02
CA HIS A 432 -71.43 11.68 10.17
C HIS A 432 -70.43 12.59 10.88
N PHE A 433 -70.19 13.81 10.41
CA PHE A 433 -69.25 14.72 11.06
C PHE A 433 -70.00 15.92 11.63
N SER A 434 -69.70 16.28 12.88
CA SER A 434 -70.22 17.51 13.47
C SER A 434 -69.53 18.72 12.83
N GLN A 435 -70.32 19.68 12.34
CA GLN A 435 -69.80 20.90 11.70
C GLN A 435 -69.08 21.85 12.68
N ILE A 436 -69.20 21.63 13.99
CA ILE A 436 -68.67 22.55 15.01
C ILE A 436 -67.30 22.10 15.54
N ASP A 437 -67.12 20.80 15.78
CA ASP A 437 -65.95 20.25 16.49
C ASP A 437 -65.18 19.18 15.69
N GLU A 438 -65.55 18.93 14.42
CA GLU A 438 -65.00 17.87 13.56
C GLU A 438 -65.06 16.45 14.16
N ILE A 439 -65.90 16.26 15.19
CA ILE A 439 -66.11 14.97 15.84
C ILE A 439 -66.87 14.05 14.89
N GLN A 440 -66.34 12.83 14.75
CA GLN A 440 -66.95 11.74 14.00
C GLN A 440 -68.04 11.07 14.84
N GLU A 441 -69.24 10.94 14.27
CA GLU A 441 -70.43 10.37 14.89
C GLU A 441 -71.14 9.44 13.90
N PHE A 442 -70.78 8.15 13.95
CA PHE A 442 -71.34 7.12 13.08
C PHE A 442 -72.60 6.45 13.64
N GLU A 443 -72.94 6.71 14.91
CA GLU A 443 -74.12 6.13 15.56
C GLU A 443 -75.14 7.21 15.95
N GLY A 444 -76.43 6.82 15.92
CA GLY A 444 -77.51 7.64 16.49
C GLY A 444 -77.95 8.85 15.66
N LYS A 445 -77.53 8.97 14.40
CA LYS A 445 -78.04 10.01 13.50
C LYS A 445 -79.53 9.81 13.22
N SER A 446 -80.28 10.91 13.24
CA SER A 446 -81.71 10.88 12.98
C SER A 446 -81.98 10.80 11.47
N SER A 447 -82.93 9.95 11.07
CA SER A 447 -83.46 9.87 9.70
C SER A 447 -84.57 10.88 9.41
N ASN A 448 -84.87 11.80 10.34
CA ASN A 448 -85.86 12.84 10.13
C ASN A 448 -85.31 13.94 9.21
N CYS A 449 -86.04 14.31 8.15
CA CYS A 449 -85.55 15.29 7.17
C CYS A 449 -85.12 16.62 7.82
N SER A 450 -85.86 17.08 8.83
CA SER A 450 -85.61 18.35 9.52
C SER A 450 -84.40 18.34 10.46
N SER A 451 -83.77 17.19 10.75
CA SER A 451 -82.52 17.18 11.53
C SER A 451 -81.33 17.62 10.69
N CYS A 452 -81.43 17.58 9.36
CA CYS A 452 -80.35 17.91 8.43
C CYS A 452 -80.74 19.02 7.44
N HIS A 453 -82.00 19.07 7.02
CA HIS A 453 -82.49 20.05 6.06
C HIS A 453 -83.35 21.12 6.71
N GLU A 454 -83.08 22.38 6.35
CA GLU A 454 -83.90 23.52 6.76
C GLU A 454 -85.24 23.54 6.02
N ASP A 455 -86.32 23.84 6.74
CA ASP A 455 -87.65 24.00 6.16
C ASP A 455 -87.74 25.26 5.30
N GLN A 456 -87.65 25.08 3.97
CA GLN A 456 -87.80 26.16 2.99
C GLN A 456 -89.21 26.74 2.93
N HIS A 457 -90.20 26.10 3.55
CA HIS A 457 -91.57 26.61 3.61
C HIS A 457 -91.79 27.60 4.75
N ASN A 458 -90.77 27.86 5.58
CA ASN A 458 -90.85 28.78 6.71
C ASN A 458 -92.04 28.49 7.64
N GLY A 459 -92.31 27.21 7.90
CA GLY A 459 -93.36 26.78 8.81
C GLY A 459 -94.79 26.87 8.27
N GLN A 460 -95.00 27.21 6.99
CA GLN A 460 -96.33 27.31 6.38
C GLN A 460 -97.17 26.03 6.55
N PHE A 461 -96.55 24.86 6.55
CA PHE A 461 -97.21 23.57 6.75
C PHE A 461 -97.18 23.06 8.20
N GLY A 462 -96.45 23.73 9.10
CA GLY A 462 -96.29 23.36 10.50
C GLY A 462 -95.19 22.31 10.75
N LEU A 463 -94.61 22.31 11.96
CA LEU A 463 -93.44 21.50 12.34
C LEU A 463 -93.68 19.98 12.46
N LYS A 464 -94.90 19.49 12.20
CA LYS A 464 -95.28 18.07 12.37
C LYS A 464 -95.66 17.39 11.05
N VAL A 465 -95.48 18.05 9.92
CA VAL A 465 -95.75 17.45 8.62
C VAL A 465 -94.53 16.63 8.22
N ASP A 466 -94.75 15.34 7.99
CA ASP A 466 -93.74 14.48 7.39
C ASP A 466 -93.52 14.92 5.93
N CYS A 467 -92.28 15.29 5.61
CA CYS A 467 -91.86 15.75 4.28
C CYS A 467 -92.16 14.71 3.21
N ASN A 468 -92.13 13.41 3.56
CA ASN A 468 -92.41 12.28 2.66
C ASN A 468 -93.86 12.24 2.17
N ASN A 469 -94.77 13.04 2.73
CA ASN A 469 -96.11 13.20 2.17
C ASN A 469 -96.12 13.98 0.84
N CYS A 470 -95.08 14.77 0.57
CA CYS A 470 -95.03 15.67 -0.58
C CYS A 470 -93.76 15.51 -1.41
N HIS A 471 -92.60 15.35 -0.77
CA HIS A 471 -91.30 15.23 -1.42
C HIS A 471 -90.85 13.78 -1.51
N THR A 472 -90.00 13.49 -2.50
CA THR A 472 -89.22 12.25 -2.58
C THR A 472 -87.75 12.58 -2.35
N THR A 473 -86.96 11.57 -2.00
CA THR A 473 -85.49 11.67 -1.87
C THR A 473 -84.80 11.81 -3.22
N ASP A 474 -85.53 11.80 -4.34
CA ASP A 474 -84.98 11.98 -5.68
C ASP A 474 -84.20 13.29 -5.83
N LYS A 475 -83.22 13.28 -6.73
CA LYS A 475 -82.44 14.46 -7.07
C LYS A 475 -83.35 15.65 -7.44
N GLY A 476 -83.06 16.78 -6.81
CA GLY A 476 -83.77 18.05 -7.04
C GLY A 476 -84.94 18.33 -6.10
N TRP A 477 -85.20 17.47 -5.10
CA TRP A 477 -86.16 17.72 -3.98
C TRP A 477 -87.53 18.24 -4.42
N LYS A 478 -88.08 17.71 -5.51
CA LYS A 478 -89.36 18.16 -6.06
C LYS A 478 -90.52 17.55 -5.27
N ALA A 479 -91.60 18.31 -5.08
CA ALA A 479 -92.83 17.86 -4.43
C ALA A 479 -93.67 16.93 -5.34
N LYS A 480 -93.10 15.79 -5.76
CA LYS A 480 -93.72 14.86 -6.72
C LYS A 480 -94.97 14.16 -6.19
N LEU A 481 -95.09 14.02 -4.87
CA LEU A 481 -96.22 13.35 -4.22
C LEU A 481 -97.38 14.30 -3.94
N PHE A 482 -97.16 15.62 -4.06
CA PHE A 482 -98.20 16.61 -3.82
C PHE A 482 -99.25 16.58 -4.94
N ASN A 483 -100.51 16.38 -4.55
CA ASN A 483 -101.64 16.34 -5.46
C ASN A 483 -102.55 17.56 -5.28
N HIS A 484 -102.49 18.51 -6.22
CA HIS A 484 -103.35 19.70 -6.18
C HIS A 484 -104.86 19.38 -6.16
N ASN A 485 -105.29 18.22 -6.68
CA ASN A 485 -106.70 17.84 -6.67
C ASN A 485 -107.26 17.57 -5.27
N GLU A 486 -106.40 17.43 -4.27
CA GLU A 486 -106.77 17.22 -2.87
C GLU A 486 -106.81 18.54 -2.07
N THR A 487 -106.59 19.66 -2.75
CA THR A 487 -106.62 21.00 -2.15
C THR A 487 -107.93 21.72 -2.44
N ASP A 488 -108.14 22.86 -1.78
CA ASP A 488 -109.28 23.75 -2.05
C ASP A 488 -109.25 24.36 -3.47
N PHE A 489 -108.13 24.24 -4.18
CA PHE A 489 -107.97 24.65 -5.58
C PHE A 489 -107.41 23.52 -6.46
N PRO A 490 -108.27 22.59 -6.94
CA PRO A 490 -107.88 21.59 -7.92
C PRO A 490 -107.47 22.24 -9.25
N LEU A 491 -106.29 21.86 -9.78
CA LEU A 491 -105.84 22.36 -11.08
C LEU A 491 -106.66 21.71 -12.21
N ASP A 492 -107.47 22.51 -12.88
CA ASP A 492 -108.27 22.11 -14.04
C ASP A 492 -107.91 22.90 -15.31
N GLY A 493 -108.38 22.42 -16.46
CA GLY A 493 -108.16 23.07 -17.74
C GLY A 493 -106.67 23.40 -18.00
N LYS A 494 -106.39 24.68 -18.29
CA LYS A 494 -105.04 25.17 -18.58
C LYS A 494 -104.14 25.33 -17.35
N HIS A 495 -104.69 25.38 -16.14
CA HIS A 495 -103.89 25.50 -14.92
C HIS A 495 -103.01 24.27 -14.64
N LYS A 496 -103.35 23.11 -15.24
CA LYS A 496 -102.52 21.89 -15.17
C LYS A 496 -101.16 22.04 -15.86
N ASP A 497 -101.06 22.96 -16.82
CA ASP A 497 -99.86 23.17 -17.65
C ASP A 497 -99.04 24.37 -17.16
N VAL A 498 -99.43 25.01 -16.04
CA VAL A 498 -98.78 26.21 -15.50
C VAL A 498 -97.74 25.82 -14.46
N ASP A 499 -96.55 26.41 -14.54
CA ASP A 499 -95.49 26.18 -13.55
C ASP A 499 -95.90 26.70 -12.17
N CYS A 500 -95.54 25.96 -11.11
CA CYS A 500 -95.97 26.26 -9.75
C CYS A 500 -95.64 27.71 -9.32
N ILE A 501 -94.52 28.25 -9.78
CA ILE A 501 -94.03 29.60 -9.41
C ILE A 501 -94.91 30.74 -9.96
N GLU A 502 -95.66 30.49 -11.04
CA GLU A 502 -96.57 31.47 -11.62
C GLU A 502 -97.76 31.74 -10.69
N CYS A 503 -98.16 30.73 -9.91
CA CYS A 503 -99.21 30.85 -8.89
C CYS A 503 -98.61 31.14 -7.50
N HIS A 504 -97.56 30.41 -7.14
CA HIS A 504 -96.88 30.51 -5.86
C HIS A 504 -95.69 31.47 -5.96
N THR A 505 -95.97 32.76 -5.82
CA THR A 505 -94.97 33.82 -5.87
C THR A 505 -94.39 34.12 -4.48
N ALA A 506 -93.17 34.65 -4.46
CA ALA A 506 -92.52 35.10 -3.24
C ALA A 506 -93.32 36.25 -2.58
N ARG A 507 -93.54 36.15 -1.27
CA ARG A 507 -94.17 37.20 -0.47
C ARG A 507 -93.35 37.43 0.80
N PHE A 508 -93.32 38.68 1.25
CA PHE A 508 -92.71 39.02 2.53
C PHE A 508 -93.59 38.53 3.68
N TYR A 509 -93.06 37.63 4.50
CA TYR A 509 -93.68 37.23 5.76
C TYR A 509 -93.08 38.07 6.90
N ASN A 510 -93.93 38.74 7.68
CA ASN A 510 -93.53 39.62 8.81
C ASN A 510 -92.43 40.66 8.50
N GLN A 511 -92.39 41.22 7.28
CA GLN A 511 -91.46 42.28 6.86
C GLN A 511 -89.95 41.93 6.90
N GLU A 512 -89.56 40.68 7.15
CA GLU A 512 -88.15 40.30 7.30
C GLU A 512 -87.69 39.12 6.43
N VAL A 513 -88.60 38.24 5.97
CA VAL A 513 -88.23 37.06 5.17
C VAL A 513 -89.06 36.97 3.89
N GLU A 514 -88.38 36.91 2.75
CA GLU A 514 -88.99 36.60 1.45
C GLU A 514 -89.14 35.08 1.32
N THR A 515 -90.39 34.58 1.29
CA THR A 515 -90.67 33.14 1.14
C THR A 515 -91.75 32.93 0.09
N VAL A 516 -91.67 31.82 -0.65
CA VAL A 516 -92.73 31.43 -1.59
C VAL A 516 -94.01 31.13 -0.79
N ASN A 517 -95.12 31.79 -1.14
CA ASN A 517 -96.39 31.57 -0.47
C ASN A 517 -97.15 30.38 -1.09
N TYR A 518 -97.17 29.26 -0.38
CA TYR A 518 -97.88 28.06 -0.80
C TYR A 518 -99.33 28.01 -0.29
N LYS A 519 -99.64 28.72 0.81
CA LYS A 519 -101.00 28.83 1.36
C LYS A 519 -101.69 30.10 0.86
N ILE A 520 -102.23 30.03 -0.34
CA ILE A 520 -103.06 31.10 -0.90
C ILE A 520 -104.43 31.05 -0.20
N GLU A 521 -104.86 32.15 0.43
CA GLU A 521 -106.12 32.21 1.18
C GLU A 521 -107.36 32.52 0.31
N ARG A 522 -107.14 33.04 -0.90
CA ARG A 522 -108.19 33.49 -1.82
C ARG A 522 -107.82 33.16 -3.27
N PHE A 523 -108.79 32.65 -4.02
CA PHE A 523 -108.59 32.13 -5.37
C PHE A 523 -109.51 32.80 -6.40
N GLU A 524 -109.84 34.08 -6.23
CA GLU A 524 -110.66 34.78 -7.24
C GLU A 524 -109.81 35.02 -8.50
N CYS A 525 -110.43 35.01 -9.68
CA CYS A 525 -109.68 35.15 -10.95
C CYS A 525 -108.80 36.41 -11.00
N ILE A 526 -109.26 37.50 -10.36
CA ILE A 526 -108.55 38.77 -10.26
C ILE A 526 -107.31 38.72 -9.36
N ASP A 527 -107.23 37.74 -8.46
CA ASP A 527 -106.09 37.58 -7.56
C ASP A 527 -104.85 37.03 -8.30
N CYS A 528 -105.05 36.33 -9.42
CA CYS A 528 -103.99 35.66 -10.20
C CYS A 528 -103.84 36.19 -11.65
N HIS A 529 -104.88 36.78 -12.24
CA HIS A 529 -104.85 37.30 -13.60
C HIS A 529 -105.14 38.81 -13.61
N GLN A 530 -104.10 39.60 -13.91
CA GLN A 530 -104.17 41.05 -14.03
C GLN A 530 -104.47 41.51 -15.46
#